data_AF-A0A0N8R3Z0-F1
#
_entry.id   AF-A0A0N8R3Z0-F1
#
_cell.length_a   1.000
_cell.length_b   1.000
_cell.length_c   1.000
_cell.angle_alpha   90.00
_cell.angle_beta   90.00
_cell.angle_gamma   90.00
#
_symmetry.space_group_name_H-M   'P 1'
#
loop_
_entity.id
_entity.type
_entity.pdbx_description
1 polymer ?
#
loop_
_entity_poly.entity_id
_entity_poly.type
_entity_poly.pdbx_seq_one_letter_code
_entity_poly.pdbx_strand_id
1 'polypeptide(L)'
;MMSNHSSSNPAQNRPRFIWFSLIPVIPAAAWILTQSGTSTTNLVACAALLAIGLGACALAARTQQNDVHRAVAQALDHHQAHNAQTSAMASHAQLNEVFLGAMPIWAKQVESSRQQTETAIVELSSRFMGISERLQETVQASQHAAGELDGQNADGALKVLSQSDSELSQVIDSLKATQASRDQTLSQVRSLTAYTGELRTMAADVAAIAAQTNLLALNAAIEAARAGEAGRGFAVVADAVRSLSSKSSETGQQMSAKVDIINNAITQLVQAASSGADQDSHSVAASEQSIQNVLERFQSITGRLAESADLLKQESFGIRDEMTEVLVNLQFQDRVSQILAHVRDNIDSLHAHLLQASQSPDEAVAIDARQWLARMESTYATDEQRRTHRGESAAQQNSQEITFF
;
A
#
# COMPACT_ATOMS: atom_id res chain seq x y z
N MET A 1 12.28 -6.12 68.24
CA MET A 1 13.17 -5.39 69.18
C MET A 1 12.52 -4.03 69.43
N MET A 2 11.47 -3.97 70.26
CA MET A 2 11.52 -3.54 71.67
C MET A 2 12.16 -2.15 71.86
N SER A 3 11.45 -1.11 71.43
CA SER A 3 11.63 0.25 71.96
C SER A 3 10.65 0.43 73.13
N ASN A 4 11.19 0.41 74.34
CA ASN A 4 10.51 0.81 75.57
C ASN A 4 10.05 2.26 75.43
N HIS A 5 8.78 2.50 75.14
CA HIS A 5 8.13 3.75 75.49
C HIS A 5 7.68 3.64 76.94
N SER A 6 8.54 4.18 77.81
CA SER A 6 8.22 4.54 79.17
C SER A 6 7.00 5.46 79.17
N SER A 7 5.84 4.88 79.44
CA SER A 7 4.65 5.60 79.87
C SER A 7 5.01 6.39 81.13
N SER A 8 5.28 7.68 80.97
CA SER A 8 5.30 8.64 82.06
C SER A 8 3.88 8.69 82.63
N ASN A 9 3.65 7.89 83.66
CA ASN A 9 2.40 7.78 84.38
C ASN A 9 2.02 9.18 84.94
N PRO A 10 1.03 9.92 84.38
CA PRO A 10 0.71 11.26 84.86
C PRO A 10 -0.29 11.20 86.01
N ALA A 11 -0.26 10.13 86.81
CA ALA A 11 -1.31 9.80 87.77
C ALA A 11 -0.74 9.51 89.16
N GLN A 12 0.08 10.42 89.70
CA GLN A 12 0.32 10.49 91.14
C GLN A 12 0.32 11.92 91.67
N ASN A 13 -0.39 12.85 91.03
CA ASN A 13 -0.77 14.09 91.71
C ASN A 13 -2.08 13.81 92.46
N ARG A 14 -1.98 13.13 93.61
CA ARG A 14 -3.10 13.00 94.56
C ARG A 14 -3.64 14.41 94.82
N PRO A 15 -4.97 14.63 94.76
CA PRO A 15 -5.51 15.93 95.14
C PRO A 15 -5.04 16.23 96.56
N ARG A 16 -4.19 17.25 96.72
CA ARG A 16 -3.85 17.79 98.03
C ARG A 16 -5.19 18.25 98.60
N PHE A 17 -5.71 17.48 99.56
CA PHE A 17 -6.98 17.80 100.21
C PHE A 17 -6.89 19.25 100.69
N ILE A 18 -7.76 20.10 100.14
CA ILE A 18 -7.80 21.57 100.35
C ILE A 18 -7.91 21.91 101.86
N TRP A 19 -8.34 20.93 102.66
CA TRP A 19 -8.46 20.99 104.12
C TRP A 19 -7.12 20.99 104.88
N PHE A 20 -5.97 20.68 104.26
CA PHE A 20 -4.68 20.60 104.96
C PHE A 20 -4.21 21.91 105.58
N SER A 21 -4.61 23.08 105.04
CA SER A 21 -4.32 24.37 105.65
C SER A 21 -5.24 24.73 106.82
N LEU A 22 -6.41 24.10 106.94
CA LEU A 22 -7.34 24.28 108.07
C LEU A 22 -7.03 23.34 109.26
N ILE A 23 -6.42 22.19 108.99
CA ILE A 23 -6.06 21.17 109.99
C ILE A 23 -5.18 21.71 111.15
N PRO A 24 -4.17 22.58 110.94
CA PRO A 24 -3.41 23.17 112.06
C PRO A 24 -4.04 24.45 112.62
N VAL A 25 -4.86 25.16 111.83
CA VAL A 25 -5.45 26.44 112.22
C VAL A 25 -6.60 26.26 113.23
N ILE A 26 -7.44 25.23 113.04
CA ILE A 26 -8.58 24.95 113.92
C ILE A 26 -8.12 24.56 115.35
N PRO A 27 -7.15 23.64 115.53
CA PRO A 27 -6.60 23.33 116.85
C PRO A 27 -5.85 24.50 117.48
N ALA A 28 -5.11 25.30 116.70
CA ALA A 28 -4.38 26.46 117.20
C ALA A 28 -5.33 27.56 117.71
N ALA A 29 -6.42 27.85 116.99
CA ALA A 29 -7.46 28.77 117.45
C ALA A 29 -8.19 28.25 118.70
N ALA A 30 -8.49 26.95 118.74
CA ALA A 30 -9.09 26.31 119.92
C ALA A 30 -8.15 26.32 121.14
N TRP A 31 -6.84 26.11 120.93
CA TRP A 31 -5.83 26.17 121.99
C TRP A 31 -5.68 27.59 122.58
N ILE A 32 -5.66 28.63 121.73
CA ILE A 32 -5.65 30.03 122.17
C ILE A 32 -6.88 30.35 123.02
N LEU A 33 -8.07 29.90 122.59
CA LEU A 33 -9.33 30.14 123.33
C LEU A 33 -9.38 29.43 124.70
N THR A 34 -8.72 28.27 124.84
CA THR A 34 -8.76 27.47 126.08
C THR A 34 -7.71 27.86 127.11
N GLN A 35 -6.49 28.28 126.71
CA GLN A 35 -5.44 28.65 127.66
C GLN A 35 -5.42 30.12 128.07
N SER A 36 -5.85 31.04 127.21
CA SER A 36 -5.57 32.48 127.40
C SER A 36 -6.79 33.36 127.70
N GLY A 37 -7.99 32.77 127.83
CA GLY A 37 -9.23 33.48 128.18
C GLY A 37 -9.80 34.36 127.04
N THR A 38 -11.05 34.79 127.19
CA THR A 38 -11.83 35.54 126.18
C THR A 38 -11.54 37.04 126.17
N SER A 39 -10.27 37.42 126.05
CA SER A 39 -9.88 38.82 125.77
C SER A 39 -10.25 39.20 124.33
N THR A 40 -10.66 40.45 124.10
CA THR A 40 -10.94 40.99 122.75
C THR A 40 -9.76 40.83 121.79
N THR A 41 -8.52 40.91 122.30
CA THR A 41 -7.31 40.67 121.51
C THR A 41 -7.18 39.23 121.02
N ASN A 42 -7.60 38.25 121.84
CA ASN A 42 -7.49 36.82 121.50
C ASN A 42 -8.57 36.40 120.49
N LEU A 43 -9.76 37.00 120.55
CA LEU A 43 -10.81 36.81 119.54
C LEU A 43 -10.40 37.37 118.17
N VAL A 44 -9.78 38.55 118.14
CA VAL A 44 -9.24 39.14 116.90
C VAL A 44 -8.11 38.28 116.33
N ALA A 45 -7.23 37.74 117.19
CA ALA A 45 -6.17 36.81 116.76
C ALA A 45 -6.73 35.50 116.17
N CYS A 46 -7.76 34.92 116.77
CA CYS A 46 -8.44 33.73 116.23
C CYS A 46 -9.17 34.01 114.91
N ALA A 47 -9.85 35.15 114.80
CA ALA A 47 -10.50 35.57 113.57
C ALA A 47 -9.48 35.83 112.44
N ALA A 48 -8.34 36.44 112.76
CA ALA A 48 -7.24 36.64 111.81
C ALA A 48 -6.65 35.29 111.34
N LEU A 49 -6.42 34.35 112.27
CA LEU A 49 -5.94 33.00 111.92
C LEU A 49 -6.92 32.23 111.02
N LEU A 50 -8.22 32.28 111.31
CA LEU A 50 -9.25 31.66 110.47
C LEU A 50 -9.36 32.35 109.10
N ALA A 51 -9.25 33.69 109.02
CA ALA A 51 -9.26 34.42 107.76
C ALA A 51 -8.03 34.10 106.90
N ILE A 52 -6.84 33.97 107.52
CA ILE A 52 -5.61 33.52 106.84
C ILE A 52 -5.77 32.07 106.37
N GLY A 53 -6.35 31.19 107.19
CA GLY A 53 -6.63 29.80 106.82
C GLY A 53 -7.60 29.67 105.65
N LEU A 54 -8.69 30.43 105.64
CA LEU A 54 -9.67 30.48 104.55
C LEU A 54 -9.10 31.12 103.27
N GLY A 55 -8.32 32.20 103.41
CA GLY A 55 -7.61 32.83 102.29
C GLY A 55 -6.58 31.90 101.66
N ALA A 56 -5.83 31.15 102.48
CA ALA A 56 -4.91 30.11 102.02
C ALA A 56 -5.65 28.97 101.32
N CYS A 57 -6.81 28.53 101.83
CA CYS A 57 -7.66 27.56 101.13
C CYS A 57 -8.17 28.08 99.78
N ALA A 58 -8.61 29.34 99.71
CA ALA A 58 -9.14 29.93 98.48
C ALA A 58 -8.05 30.14 97.41
N LEU A 59 -6.84 30.58 97.83
CA LEU A 59 -5.66 30.64 96.97
C LEU A 59 -5.25 29.25 96.49
N ALA A 60 -5.19 28.26 97.39
CA ALA A 60 -4.88 26.87 97.06
C ALA A 60 -5.91 26.26 96.09
N ALA A 61 -7.20 26.55 96.28
CA ALA A 61 -8.26 26.12 95.38
C ALA A 61 -8.14 26.78 93.99
N ARG A 62 -7.84 28.08 93.91
CA ARG A 62 -7.60 28.78 92.63
C ARG A 62 -6.35 28.28 91.91
N THR A 63 -5.25 28.04 92.63
CA THR A 63 -4.04 27.48 92.02
C THR A 63 -4.30 26.07 91.51
N GLN A 64 -5.01 25.24 92.28
CA GLN A 64 -5.40 23.90 91.86
C GLN A 64 -6.32 23.91 90.63
N GLN A 65 -7.28 24.85 90.58
CA GLN A 65 -8.16 25.00 89.42
C GLN A 65 -7.37 25.41 88.16
N ASN A 66 -6.44 26.35 88.29
CA ASN A 66 -5.55 26.76 87.18
C ASN A 66 -4.62 25.63 86.73
N ASP A 67 -4.08 24.85 87.67
CA ASP A 67 -3.24 23.69 87.37
C ASP A 67 -4.04 22.59 86.68
N VAL A 68 -5.30 22.37 87.06
CA VAL A 68 -6.22 21.46 86.36
C VAL A 68 -6.54 21.96 84.95
N HIS A 69 -6.85 23.24 84.76
CA HIS A 69 -7.08 23.80 83.42
C HIS A 69 -5.84 23.71 82.52
N ARG A 70 -4.64 23.97 83.07
CA ARG A 70 -3.38 23.80 82.34
C ARG A 70 -3.12 22.34 82.00
N ALA A 71 -3.35 21.41 82.94
CA ALA A 71 -3.20 19.98 82.69
C ALA A 71 -4.20 19.47 81.64
N VAL A 72 -5.44 19.95 81.66
CA VAL A 72 -6.46 19.63 80.65
C VAL A 72 -6.08 20.22 79.29
N ALA A 73 -5.63 21.48 79.23
CA ALA A 73 -5.19 22.11 77.99
C ALA A 73 -3.97 21.39 77.38
N GLN A 74 -2.99 21.03 78.20
CA GLN A 74 -1.83 20.24 77.77
C GLN A 74 -2.22 18.82 77.35
N ALA A 75 -3.17 18.18 78.04
CA ALA A 75 -3.69 16.87 77.65
C ALA A 75 -4.46 16.94 76.33
N LEU A 76 -5.21 18.03 76.09
CA LEU A 76 -5.92 18.26 74.83
C LEU A 76 -4.96 18.48 73.66
N ASP A 77 -3.94 19.32 73.86
CA ASP A 77 -2.90 19.62 72.87
C ASP A 77 -2.07 18.37 72.56
N HIS A 78 -1.72 17.58 73.58
CA HIS A 78 -1.04 16.30 73.39
C HIS A 78 -1.93 15.27 72.67
N HIS A 79 -3.23 15.21 72.98
CA HIS A 79 -4.18 14.37 72.25
C HIS A 79 -4.35 14.82 70.80
N GLN A 80 -4.40 16.12 70.53
CA GLN A 80 -4.50 16.68 69.18
C GLN A 80 -3.25 16.39 68.37
N ALA A 81 -2.06 16.63 68.93
CA ALA A 81 -0.79 16.31 68.30
C ALA A 81 -0.63 14.81 68.02
N HIS A 82 -1.01 13.95 68.99
CA HIS A 82 -0.99 12.50 68.82
C HIS A 82 -1.99 12.03 67.74
N ASN A 83 -3.19 12.61 67.71
CA ASN A 83 -4.20 12.30 66.68
C ASN A 83 -3.76 12.78 65.30
N ALA A 84 -3.15 13.96 65.19
CA ALA A 84 -2.59 14.47 63.94
C ALA A 84 -1.45 13.57 63.42
N GLN A 85 -0.54 13.16 64.31
CA GLN A 85 0.55 12.24 63.96
C GLN A 85 0.02 10.86 63.53
N THR A 86 -0.97 10.33 64.25
CA THR A 86 -1.60 9.04 63.91
C THR A 86 -2.33 9.11 62.57
N SER A 87 -3.02 10.23 62.30
CA SER A 87 -3.74 10.47 61.04
C SER A 87 -2.77 10.63 59.87
N ALA A 88 -1.65 11.34 60.05
CA ALA A 88 -0.59 11.45 59.05
C ALA A 88 0.04 10.09 58.74
N MET A 89 0.33 9.28 59.76
CA MET A 89 0.84 7.91 59.56
C MET A 89 -0.16 7.02 58.81
N ALA A 90 -1.47 7.14 59.10
CA ALA A 90 -2.51 6.41 58.40
C ALA A 90 -2.66 6.84 56.92
N SER A 91 -2.59 8.15 56.64
CA SER A 91 -2.61 8.70 55.28
C SER A 91 -1.39 8.22 54.47
N HIS A 92 -0.19 8.23 55.06
CA HIS A 92 1.00 7.67 54.43
C HIS A 92 0.89 6.17 54.15
N ALA A 93 0.32 5.39 55.07
CA ALA A 93 0.09 3.96 54.87
C ALA A 93 -0.88 3.70 53.71
N GLN A 94 -1.98 4.47 53.66
CA GLN A 94 -2.98 4.40 52.59
C GLN A 94 -2.41 4.77 51.21
N LEU A 95 -1.62 5.85 51.12
CA LEU A 95 -0.91 6.22 49.90
C LEU A 95 0.06 5.12 49.47
N ASN A 96 0.79 4.53 50.41
CA ASN A 96 1.70 3.42 50.11
C ASN A 96 0.96 2.19 49.58
N GLU A 97 -0.24 1.89 50.08
CA GLU A 97 -1.10 0.82 49.54
C GLU A 97 -1.55 1.13 48.10
N VAL A 98 -1.93 2.38 47.79
CA VAL A 98 -2.26 2.80 46.41
C VAL A 98 -1.06 2.60 45.49
N PHE A 99 0.13 3.03 45.90
CA PHE A 99 1.35 2.87 45.13
C PHE A 99 1.70 1.41 44.89
N LEU A 100 1.65 0.57 45.93
CA LEU A 100 1.92 -0.86 45.84
C LEU A 100 0.90 -1.60 44.97
N GLY A 101 -0.36 -1.13 44.90
CA GLY A 101 -1.38 -1.68 44.02
C GLY A 101 -1.28 -1.20 42.57
N ALA A 102 -1.14 0.11 42.36
CA ALA A 102 -1.23 0.73 41.04
C ALA A 102 0.05 0.63 40.21
N MET A 103 1.25 0.77 40.82
CA MET A 103 2.51 0.71 40.07
C MET A 103 2.72 -0.61 39.31
N PRO A 104 2.49 -1.80 39.92
CA PRO A 104 2.62 -3.06 39.19
C PRO A 104 1.64 -3.18 38.03
N ILE A 105 0.43 -2.62 38.16
CA ILE A 105 -0.57 -2.61 37.09
C ILE A 105 -0.08 -1.71 35.95
N TRP A 106 0.31 -0.46 36.24
CA TRP A 106 0.84 0.44 35.19
C TRP A 106 2.05 -0.16 34.48
N ALA A 107 2.98 -0.75 35.23
CA ALA A 107 4.14 -1.43 34.65
C ALA A 107 3.72 -2.58 33.74
N LYS A 108 2.76 -3.41 34.15
CA LYS A 108 2.24 -4.51 33.31
C LYS A 108 1.47 -4.01 32.08
N GLN A 109 0.69 -2.94 32.19
CA GLN A 109 -0.03 -2.35 31.06
C GLN A 109 0.94 -1.73 30.03
N VAL A 110 1.99 -1.04 30.50
CA VAL A 110 3.05 -0.51 29.64
C VAL A 110 3.83 -1.64 28.97
N GLU A 111 4.17 -2.69 29.73
CA GLU A 111 4.87 -3.85 29.19
C GLU A 111 4.01 -4.62 28.18
N SER A 112 2.72 -4.82 28.45
CA SER A 112 1.80 -5.42 27.48
C SER A 112 1.71 -4.58 26.21
N SER A 113 1.58 -3.26 26.34
CA SER A 113 1.56 -2.34 25.18
C SER A 113 2.86 -2.43 24.35
N ARG A 114 4.01 -2.51 25.03
CA ARG A 114 5.33 -2.69 24.41
C ARG A 114 5.39 -4.02 23.65
N GLN A 115 4.96 -5.11 24.27
CA GLN A 115 4.96 -6.44 23.68
C GLN A 115 4.00 -6.54 22.48
N GLN A 116 2.79 -5.98 22.59
CA GLN A 116 1.83 -5.91 21.48
C GLN A 116 2.39 -5.15 20.29
N THR A 117 3.03 -4.01 20.54
CA THR A 117 3.68 -3.21 19.50
C THR A 117 4.80 -4.01 18.83
N GLU A 118 5.63 -4.69 19.60
CA GLU A 118 6.72 -5.54 19.08
C GLU A 118 6.18 -6.68 18.20
N THR A 119 5.19 -7.43 18.69
CA THR A 119 4.56 -8.52 17.93
C THR A 119 3.92 -8.01 16.64
N ALA A 120 3.14 -6.93 16.72
CA ALA A 120 2.46 -6.38 15.55
C ALA A 120 3.44 -5.82 14.51
N ILE A 121 4.56 -5.21 14.93
CA ILE A 121 5.61 -4.76 14.01
C ILE A 121 6.29 -5.95 13.31
N VAL A 122 6.56 -7.04 14.03
CA VAL A 122 7.13 -8.26 13.43
C VAL A 122 6.18 -8.86 12.40
N GLU A 123 4.89 -9.00 12.74
CA GLU A 123 3.87 -9.49 11.80
C GLU A 123 3.74 -8.57 10.59
N LEU A 124 3.66 -7.25 10.80
CA LEU A 124 3.57 -6.27 9.72
C LEU A 124 4.78 -6.34 8.79
N SER A 125 5.99 -6.47 9.35
CA SER A 125 7.22 -6.61 8.56
C SER A 125 7.20 -7.89 7.73
N SER A 126 6.76 -9.00 8.31
CA SER A 126 6.61 -10.28 7.60
C SER A 126 5.65 -10.16 6.43
N ARG A 127 4.51 -9.53 6.63
CA ARG A 127 3.50 -9.33 5.58
C ARG A 127 4.01 -8.41 4.46
N PHE A 128 4.67 -7.31 4.80
CA PHE A 128 5.29 -6.42 3.80
C PHE A 128 6.36 -7.13 2.97
N MET A 129 7.18 -7.99 3.58
CA MET A 129 8.13 -8.82 2.84
C MET A 129 7.40 -9.74 1.84
N GLY A 130 6.33 -10.40 2.27
CA GLY A 130 5.51 -11.25 1.38
C GLY A 130 4.83 -10.48 0.24
N ILE A 131 4.35 -9.26 0.49
CA ILE A 131 3.83 -8.37 -0.58
C ILE A 131 4.94 -8.00 -1.57
N SER A 132 6.11 -7.62 -1.05
CA SER A 132 7.24 -7.21 -1.89
C SER A 132 7.73 -8.36 -2.77
N GLU A 133 7.80 -9.58 -2.22
CA GLU A 133 8.20 -10.79 -2.95
C GLU A 133 7.21 -11.09 -4.09
N ARG A 134 5.90 -11.13 -3.79
CA ARG A 134 4.85 -11.31 -4.80
C ARG A 134 4.84 -10.23 -5.88
N LEU A 135 5.02 -8.97 -5.51
CA LEU A 135 5.16 -7.88 -6.48
C LEU A 135 6.37 -8.08 -7.39
N GLN A 136 7.49 -8.54 -6.84
CA GLN A 136 8.70 -8.77 -7.61
C GLN A 136 8.56 -9.94 -8.58
N GLU A 137 7.97 -11.06 -8.14
CA GLU A 137 7.61 -12.19 -9.01
C GLU A 137 6.64 -11.76 -10.12
N THR A 138 5.64 -10.96 -9.78
CA THR A 138 4.65 -10.43 -10.73
C THR A 138 5.31 -9.54 -11.80
N VAL A 139 6.22 -8.64 -11.39
CA VAL A 139 6.96 -7.78 -12.32
C VAL A 139 7.88 -8.61 -13.22
N GLN A 140 8.58 -9.60 -12.68
CA GLN A 140 9.44 -10.50 -13.46
C GLN A 140 8.64 -11.30 -14.49
N ALA A 141 7.50 -11.88 -14.08
CA ALA A 141 6.62 -12.62 -14.98
C ALA A 141 6.10 -11.72 -16.12
N SER A 142 5.74 -10.47 -15.80
CA SER A 142 5.31 -9.47 -16.79
C SER A 142 6.43 -9.09 -17.77
N GLN A 143 7.65 -8.86 -17.28
CA GLN A 143 8.82 -8.57 -18.13
C GLN A 143 9.16 -9.76 -19.03
N HIS A 144 9.10 -10.98 -18.50
CA HIS A 144 9.36 -12.18 -19.28
C HIS A 144 8.36 -12.31 -20.42
N ALA A 145 7.07 -12.13 -20.15
CA ALA A 145 5.99 -12.17 -21.15
C ALA A 145 6.09 -11.04 -22.19
N ALA A 146 6.47 -9.82 -21.77
CA ALA A 146 6.76 -8.69 -22.66
C ALA A 146 8.01 -8.89 -23.53
N GLY A 147 8.77 -9.96 -23.29
CA GLY A 147 9.79 -10.44 -24.19
C GLY A 147 11.21 -10.08 -23.78
N GLU A 148 11.63 -10.51 -22.59
CA GLU A 148 13.03 -10.88 -22.40
C GLU A 148 13.35 -12.11 -23.27
N LEU A 149 13.57 -11.87 -24.56
CA LEU A 149 14.26 -12.76 -25.47
C LEU A 149 15.68 -12.21 -25.55
N ASP A 150 16.65 -12.89 -24.93
CA ASP A 150 18.10 -12.64 -25.06
C ASP A 150 18.75 -11.58 -24.14
N GLY A 151 18.14 -11.27 -22.99
CA GLY A 151 18.83 -10.56 -21.89
C GLY A 151 19.16 -9.08 -22.14
N GLN A 152 18.62 -8.47 -23.21
CA GLN A 152 18.78 -7.04 -23.49
C GLN A 152 17.43 -6.41 -23.86
N ASN A 153 16.89 -5.66 -22.90
CA ASN A 153 15.78 -4.70 -22.99
C ASN A 153 14.36 -5.27 -23.16
N ALA A 154 13.41 -4.64 -22.46
CA ALA A 154 11.97 -4.90 -22.45
C ALA A 154 11.24 -4.67 -23.80
N ASP A 155 11.98 -4.57 -24.90
CA ASP A 155 11.50 -4.27 -26.25
C ASP A 155 11.37 -5.52 -27.13
N GLY A 156 11.61 -6.72 -26.60
CA GLY A 156 11.66 -7.94 -27.41
C GLY A 156 10.35 -8.25 -28.14
N ALA A 157 9.19 -8.17 -27.47
CA ALA A 157 7.92 -8.37 -28.17
C ALA A 157 7.66 -7.28 -29.22
N LEU A 158 7.96 -6.01 -28.91
CA LEU A 158 7.78 -4.90 -29.84
C LEU A 158 8.70 -5.03 -31.07
N LYS A 159 9.93 -5.49 -30.87
CA LYS A 159 10.91 -5.77 -31.92
C LYS A 159 10.49 -6.94 -32.79
N VAL A 160 9.95 -8.01 -32.21
CA VAL A 160 9.42 -9.14 -33.00
C VAL A 160 8.22 -8.68 -33.82
N LEU A 161 7.33 -7.85 -33.26
CA LEU A 161 6.20 -7.29 -33.97
C LEU A 161 6.62 -6.38 -35.13
N SER A 162 7.59 -5.48 -34.93
CA SER A 162 8.08 -4.60 -35.99
C SER A 162 8.83 -5.36 -37.09
N GLN A 163 9.59 -6.40 -36.71
CA GLN A 163 10.24 -7.31 -37.66
C GLN A 163 9.19 -8.05 -38.50
N SER A 164 8.14 -8.57 -37.87
CA SER A 164 7.03 -9.24 -38.55
C SER A 164 6.24 -8.31 -39.48
N ASP A 165 6.04 -7.05 -39.10
CA ASP A 165 5.41 -6.04 -39.97
C ASP A 165 6.25 -5.74 -41.22
N SER A 166 7.57 -5.64 -41.06
CA SER A 166 8.51 -5.50 -42.18
C SER A 166 8.52 -6.71 -43.10
N GLU A 167 8.53 -7.93 -42.54
CA GLU A 167 8.45 -9.19 -43.30
C GLU A 167 7.16 -9.27 -44.13
N LEU A 168 6.00 -8.93 -43.54
CA LEU A 168 4.73 -8.91 -44.26
C LEU A 168 4.69 -7.83 -45.34
N SER A 169 5.25 -6.64 -45.08
CA SER A 169 5.34 -5.57 -46.07
C SER A 169 6.17 -5.99 -47.28
N GLN A 170 7.31 -6.65 -47.06
CA GLN A 170 8.13 -7.21 -48.16
C GLN A 170 7.38 -8.27 -48.98
N VAL A 171 6.60 -9.13 -48.32
CA VAL A 171 5.76 -10.13 -49.00
C VAL A 171 4.73 -9.44 -49.91
N ILE A 172 4.04 -8.42 -49.40
CA ILE A 172 3.04 -7.66 -50.16
C ILE A 172 3.69 -6.97 -51.37
N ASP A 173 4.85 -6.34 -51.18
CA ASP A 173 5.56 -5.65 -52.25
C ASP A 173 6.05 -6.61 -53.34
N SER A 174 6.54 -7.79 -52.94
CA SER A 174 6.93 -8.86 -53.86
C SER A 174 5.74 -9.34 -54.72
N LEU A 175 4.58 -9.61 -54.08
CA LEU A 175 3.38 -10.03 -54.79
C LEU A 175 2.87 -8.95 -55.77
N LYS A 176 2.89 -7.67 -55.37
CA LYS A 176 2.53 -6.54 -56.26
C LYS A 176 3.48 -6.44 -57.45
N ALA A 177 4.78 -6.58 -57.23
CA ALA A 177 5.78 -6.52 -58.30
C ALA A 177 5.59 -7.65 -59.32
N THR A 178 5.34 -8.87 -58.84
CA THR A 178 5.04 -10.04 -59.68
C THR A 178 3.76 -9.84 -60.49
N GLN A 179 2.69 -9.33 -59.87
CA GLN A 179 1.44 -9.04 -60.55
C GLN A 179 1.61 -7.96 -61.65
N ALA A 180 2.31 -6.86 -61.34
CA ALA A 180 2.58 -5.80 -62.31
C ALA A 180 3.41 -6.31 -63.50
N SER A 181 4.42 -7.14 -63.26
CA SER A 181 5.24 -7.77 -64.30
C SER A 181 4.41 -8.67 -65.23
N ARG A 182 3.49 -9.45 -64.68
CA ARG A 182 2.52 -10.23 -65.46
C ARG A 182 1.64 -9.36 -66.34
N ASP A 183 1.01 -8.34 -65.76
CA ASP A 183 0.10 -7.45 -66.49
C ASP A 183 0.80 -6.73 -67.64
N GLN A 184 2.04 -6.29 -67.41
CA GLN A 184 2.89 -5.70 -68.45
C GLN A 184 3.20 -6.71 -69.56
N THR A 185 3.58 -7.93 -69.21
CA THR A 185 3.89 -8.99 -70.18
C THR A 185 2.67 -9.33 -71.04
N LEU A 186 1.49 -9.48 -70.44
CA LEU A 186 0.24 -9.75 -71.15
C LEU A 186 -0.17 -8.60 -72.09
N SER A 187 0.04 -7.34 -71.66
CA SER A 187 -0.21 -6.17 -72.49
C SER A 187 0.72 -6.12 -73.73
N GLN A 188 2.00 -6.42 -73.53
CA GLN A 188 2.98 -6.49 -74.62
C GLN A 188 2.64 -7.61 -75.62
N VAL A 189 2.26 -8.80 -75.13
CA VAL A 189 1.79 -9.92 -75.97
C VAL A 189 0.58 -9.53 -76.82
N ARG A 190 -0.43 -8.88 -76.22
CA ARG A 190 -1.63 -8.42 -76.94
C ARG A 190 -1.29 -7.43 -78.04
N SER A 191 -0.41 -6.48 -77.74
CA SER A 191 0.06 -5.49 -78.72
C SER A 191 0.83 -6.13 -79.87
N LEU A 192 1.75 -7.07 -79.57
CA LEU A 192 2.50 -7.79 -80.59
C LEU A 192 1.57 -8.60 -81.51
N THR A 193 0.55 -9.25 -80.94
CA THR A 193 -0.44 -10.05 -81.69
C THR A 193 -1.28 -9.17 -82.63
N ALA A 194 -1.62 -7.95 -82.21
CA ALA A 194 -2.32 -7.00 -83.07
C ALA A 194 -1.42 -6.55 -84.23
N TYR A 195 -0.18 -6.15 -83.95
CA TYR A 195 0.78 -5.72 -84.97
C TYR A 195 1.12 -6.82 -85.98
N THR A 196 1.27 -8.07 -85.55
CA THR A 196 1.49 -9.19 -86.48
C THR A 196 0.25 -9.52 -87.30
N GLY A 197 -0.95 -9.27 -86.78
CA GLY A 197 -2.19 -9.31 -87.55
C GLY A 197 -2.20 -8.29 -88.68
N GLU A 198 -1.90 -7.03 -88.37
CA GLU A 198 -1.84 -5.95 -89.36
C GLU A 198 -0.75 -6.18 -90.42
N LEU A 199 0.45 -6.61 -90.02
CA LEU A 199 1.55 -6.92 -90.94
C LEU A 199 1.20 -8.06 -91.91
N ARG A 200 0.42 -9.05 -91.48
CA ARG A 200 -0.04 -10.13 -92.35
C ARG A 200 -0.97 -9.62 -93.43
N THR A 201 -1.92 -8.77 -93.06
CA THR A 201 -2.84 -8.13 -94.01
C THR A 201 -2.06 -7.27 -95.01
N MET A 202 -1.13 -6.45 -94.54
CA MET A 202 -0.28 -5.64 -95.43
C MET A 202 0.56 -6.50 -96.39
N ALA A 203 1.15 -7.61 -95.92
CA ALA A 203 1.91 -8.52 -96.76
C ALA A 203 1.03 -9.19 -97.83
N ALA A 204 -0.20 -9.58 -97.46
CA ALA A 204 -1.18 -10.14 -98.39
C ALA A 204 -1.62 -9.10 -99.44
N ASP A 205 -1.86 -7.85 -99.03
CA ASP A 205 -2.22 -6.76 -99.94
C ASP A 205 -1.09 -6.47 -100.93
N VAL A 206 0.16 -6.42 -100.48
CA VAL A 206 1.34 -6.25 -101.36
C VAL A 206 1.42 -7.40 -102.38
N ALA A 207 1.21 -8.64 -101.95
CA ALA A 207 1.22 -9.79 -102.85
C ALA A 207 0.06 -9.73 -103.87
N ALA A 208 -1.13 -9.31 -103.44
CA ALA A 208 -2.29 -9.14 -104.32
C ALA A 208 -2.09 -8.03 -105.36
N ILE A 209 -1.59 -6.87 -104.94
CA ILE A 209 -1.25 -5.74 -105.83
C ILE A 209 -0.17 -6.16 -106.83
N ALA A 210 0.86 -6.86 -106.37
CA ALA A 210 1.92 -7.37 -107.23
C ALA A 210 1.39 -8.36 -108.27
N ALA A 211 0.49 -9.28 -107.90
CA ALA A 211 -0.15 -10.22 -108.82
C ALA A 211 -1.02 -9.50 -109.86
N GLN A 212 -1.79 -8.49 -109.44
CA GLN A 212 -2.62 -7.68 -110.32
C GLN A 212 -1.79 -6.85 -111.30
N THR A 213 -0.69 -6.25 -110.81
CA THR A 213 0.24 -5.46 -111.64
C THR A 213 0.98 -6.36 -112.64
N ASN A 214 1.33 -7.58 -112.25
CA ASN A 214 1.92 -8.57 -113.14
C ASN A 214 0.96 -8.98 -114.27
N LEU A 215 -0.33 -9.13 -113.99
CA LEU A 215 -1.36 -9.39 -115.00
C LEU A 215 -1.55 -8.19 -115.95
N LEU A 216 -1.57 -6.97 -115.41
CA LEU A 216 -1.64 -5.75 -116.23
C LEU A 216 -0.42 -5.62 -117.16
N ALA A 217 0.78 -5.88 -116.63
CA ALA A 217 2.02 -5.85 -117.40
C ALA A 217 2.05 -6.94 -118.49
N LEU A 218 1.51 -8.14 -118.20
CA LEU A 218 1.36 -9.20 -119.19
C LEU A 218 0.43 -8.78 -120.32
N ASN A 219 -0.73 -8.20 -120.00
CA ASN A 219 -1.66 -7.69 -121.02
C ASN A 219 -1.02 -6.57 -121.86
N ALA A 220 -0.25 -5.68 -121.23
CA ALA A 220 0.47 -4.61 -121.93
C ALA A 220 1.58 -5.16 -122.84
N ALA A 221 2.31 -6.20 -122.42
CA ALA A 221 3.31 -6.87 -123.24
C ALA A 221 2.70 -7.56 -124.46
N ILE A 222 1.53 -8.21 -124.30
CA ILE A 222 0.76 -8.81 -125.39
C ILE A 222 0.35 -7.74 -126.41
N GLU A 223 -0.20 -6.62 -125.96
CA GLU A 223 -0.66 -5.55 -126.87
C GLU A 223 0.51 -4.82 -127.54
N ALA A 224 1.63 -4.64 -126.83
CA ALA A 224 2.87 -4.10 -127.39
C ALA A 224 3.44 -5.01 -128.50
N ALA A 225 3.40 -6.33 -128.32
CA ALA A 225 3.77 -7.30 -129.35
C ALA A 225 2.81 -7.24 -130.57
N ARG A 226 1.52 -7.01 -130.32
CA ARG A 226 0.49 -6.88 -131.35
C ARG A 226 0.64 -5.63 -132.22
N ALA A 227 1.15 -4.54 -131.66
CA ALA A 227 1.43 -3.28 -132.36
C ALA A 227 2.72 -3.30 -133.21
N GLY A 228 3.51 -4.39 -133.17
CA GLY A 228 4.72 -4.57 -133.98
C GLY A 228 5.81 -3.52 -133.68
N GLU A 229 6.42 -2.94 -134.72
CA GLU A 229 7.51 -1.96 -134.59
C GLU A 229 7.11 -0.72 -133.77
N ALA A 230 5.84 -0.27 -133.86
CA ALA A 230 5.34 0.87 -133.10
C ALA A 230 5.24 0.61 -131.58
N GLY A 231 5.19 -0.66 -131.17
CA GLY A 231 5.04 -1.09 -129.77
C GLY A 231 6.35 -1.38 -129.03
N ARG A 232 7.52 -1.32 -129.69
CA ARG A 232 8.81 -1.73 -129.10
C ARG A 232 9.17 -1.04 -127.78
N GLY A 233 8.91 0.27 -127.69
CA GLY A 233 9.16 1.03 -126.45
C GLY A 233 8.25 0.61 -125.29
N PHE A 234 6.97 0.31 -125.60
CA PHE A 234 6.01 -0.19 -124.61
C PHE A 234 6.32 -1.61 -124.15
N ALA A 235 6.84 -2.47 -125.03
CA ALA A 235 7.25 -3.82 -124.67
C ALA A 235 8.35 -3.82 -123.59
N VAL A 236 9.36 -2.95 -123.72
CA VAL A 236 10.45 -2.82 -122.73
C VAL A 236 9.91 -2.35 -121.37
N VAL A 237 8.99 -1.39 -121.37
CA VAL A 237 8.34 -0.93 -120.13
C VAL A 237 7.49 -2.03 -119.50
N ALA A 238 6.70 -2.75 -120.30
CA ALA A 238 5.86 -3.85 -119.82
C ALA A 238 6.70 -4.97 -119.17
N ASP A 239 7.82 -5.37 -119.79
CA ASP A 239 8.74 -6.36 -119.20
C ASP A 239 9.40 -5.86 -117.90
N ALA A 240 9.77 -4.57 -117.83
CA ALA A 240 10.29 -3.97 -116.60
C ALA A 240 9.25 -3.96 -115.47
N VAL A 241 8.00 -3.57 -115.76
CA VAL A 241 6.89 -3.59 -114.80
C VAL A 241 6.58 -5.01 -114.35
N ARG A 242 6.59 -5.98 -115.27
CA ARG A 242 6.39 -7.40 -114.97
C ARG A 242 7.47 -7.92 -114.01
N SER A 243 8.73 -7.62 -114.30
CA SER A 243 9.86 -7.98 -113.43
C SER A 243 9.73 -7.36 -112.02
N LEU A 244 9.39 -6.07 -111.94
CA LEU A 244 9.20 -5.37 -110.67
C LEU A 244 8.01 -5.94 -109.86
N SER A 245 6.93 -6.29 -110.56
CA SER A 245 5.75 -6.93 -109.95
C SER A 245 6.08 -8.32 -109.43
N SER A 246 6.82 -9.13 -110.19
CA SER A 246 7.30 -10.45 -109.72
C SER A 246 8.16 -10.32 -108.46
N LYS A 247 9.09 -9.35 -108.44
CA LYS A 247 9.96 -9.09 -107.28
C LYS A 247 9.17 -8.57 -106.07
N SER A 248 8.12 -7.78 -106.30
CA SER A 248 7.21 -7.33 -105.23
C SER A 248 6.38 -8.48 -104.65
N SER A 249 5.93 -9.42 -105.50
CA SER A 249 5.22 -10.63 -105.05
C SER A 249 6.12 -11.52 -104.21
N GLU A 250 7.36 -11.75 -104.65
CA GLU A 250 8.37 -12.48 -103.88
C GLU A 250 8.66 -11.79 -102.54
N THR A 251 8.77 -10.47 -102.53
CA THR A 251 8.95 -9.68 -101.29
C THR A 251 7.75 -9.84 -100.35
N GLY A 252 6.52 -9.77 -100.87
CA GLY A 252 5.30 -9.99 -100.08
C GLY A 252 5.24 -11.39 -99.46
N GLN A 253 5.65 -12.43 -100.21
CA GLN A 253 5.76 -13.79 -99.69
C GLN A 253 6.83 -13.90 -98.58
N GLN A 254 7.99 -13.27 -98.76
CA GLN A 254 9.04 -13.23 -97.73
C GLN A 254 8.56 -12.49 -96.47
N MET A 255 7.82 -11.39 -96.61
CA MET A 255 7.21 -10.68 -95.48
C MET A 255 6.22 -11.59 -94.74
N SER A 256 5.35 -12.30 -95.46
CA SER A 256 4.40 -13.24 -94.85
C SER A 256 5.12 -14.34 -94.06
N ALA A 257 6.19 -14.92 -94.62
CA ALA A 257 7.00 -15.91 -93.93
C ALA A 257 7.68 -15.34 -92.67
N LYS A 258 8.12 -14.08 -92.68
CA LYS A 258 8.66 -13.41 -91.49
C LYS A 258 7.59 -13.16 -90.44
N VAL A 259 6.37 -12.77 -90.82
CA VAL A 259 5.24 -12.62 -89.91
C VAL A 259 4.89 -13.95 -89.23
N ASP A 260 4.94 -15.07 -89.95
CA ASP A 260 4.72 -16.40 -89.38
C ASP A 260 5.78 -16.77 -88.33
N ILE A 261 7.05 -16.44 -88.59
CA ILE A 261 8.13 -16.61 -87.60
C ILE A 261 7.85 -15.77 -86.33
N ILE A 262 7.41 -14.52 -86.48
CA ILE A 262 7.09 -13.66 -85.33
C ILE A 262 5.88 -14.23 -84.56
N ASN A 263 4.84 -14.72 -85.23
CA ASN A 263 3.69 -15.37 -84.58
C ASN A 263 4.10 -16.63 -83.80
N ASN A 264 5.00 -17.43 -84.33
CA ASN A 264 5.57 -18.58 -83.61
C ASN A 264 6.34 -18.12 -82.37
N ALA A 265 7.14 -17.04 -82.48
CA ALA A 265 7.85 -16.46 -81.34
C ALA A 265 6.88 -15.90 -80.27
N ILE A 266 5.78 -15.26 -80.67
CA ILE A 266 4.71 -14.82 -79.74
C ILE A 266 4.11 -16.01 -79.02
N THR A 267 3.81 -17.09 -79.75
CA THR A 267 3.23 -18.31 -79.16
C THR A 267 4.19 -18.93 -78.14
N GLN A 268 5.48 -18.99 -78.45
CA GLN A 268 6.51 -19.43 -77.50
C GLN A 268 6.62 -18.51 -76.28
N LEU A 269 6.52 -17.19 -76.47
CA LEU A 269 6.53 -16.22 -75.37
C LEU A 269 5.32 -16.40 -74.44
N VAL A 270 4.13 -16.63 -74.99
CA VAL A 270 2.92 -16.93 -74.21
C VAL A 270 3.09 -18.23 -73.42
N GLN A 271 3.68 -19.25 -74.05
CA GLN A 271 3.93 -20.52 -73.40
C GLN A 271 4.94 -20.38 -72.26
N ALA A 272 6.03 -19.64 -72.49
CA ALA A 272 7.02 -19.31 -71.45
C ALA A 272 6.41 -18.48 -70.31
N ALA A 273 5.53 -17.53 -70.62
CA ALA A 273 4.77 -16.78 -69.61
C ALA A 273 3.82 -17.69 -68.80
N SER A 274 3.22 -18.71 -69.44
CA SER A 274 2.44 -19.72 -68.72
C SER A 274 3.31 -20.61 -67.82
N SER A 275 4.53 -20.96 -68.24
CA SER A 275 5.49 -21.68 -67.40
C SER A 275 5.99 -20.80 -66.24
N GLY A 276 6.10 -19.48 -66.46
CA GLY A 276 6.34 -18.50 -65.40
C GLY A 276 5.28 -18.54 -64.31
N ALA A 277 4.07 -19.04 -64.60
CA ALA A 277 3.04 -19.22 -63.60
C ALA A 277 3.41 -20.23 -62.51
N ASP A 278 4.27 -21.21 -62.80
CA ASP A 278 4.79 -22.13 -61.79
C ASP A 278 5.74 -21.40 -60.83
N GLN A 279 6.57 -20.49 -61.34
CA GLN A 279 7.47 -19.66 -60.52
C GLN A 279 6.68 -18.71 -59.60
N ASP A 280 5.58 -18.17 -60.11
CA ASP A 280 4.68 -17.33 -59.32
C ASP A 280 3.92 -18.15 -58.28
N SER A 281 3.51 -19.37 -58.62
CA SER A 281 2.93 -20.32 -57.66
C SER A 281 3.90 -20.62 -56.52
N HIS A 282 5.18 -20.83 -56.82
CA HIS A 282 6.22 -20.97 -55.79
C HIS A 282 6.39 -19.72 -54.93
N SER A 283 6.32 -18.53 -55.54
CA SER A 283 6.44 -17.25 -54.82
C SER A 283 5.25 -17.00 -53.90
N VAL A 284 4.03 -17.36 -54.34
CA VAL A 284 2.82 -17.33 -53.52
C VAL A 284 2.93 -18.33 -52.37
N ALA A 285 3.34 -19.57 -52.63
CA ALA A 285 3.52 -20.57 -51.57
C ALA A 285 4.57 -20.15 -50.53
N ALA A 286 5.68 -19.54 -50.97
CA ALA A 286 6.68 -18.98 -50.07
C ALA A 286 6.11 -17.81 -49.23
N SER A 287 5.28 -16.98 -49.85
CA SER A 287 4.57 -15.88 -49.17
C SER A 287 3.59 -16.40 -48.13
N GLU A 288 2.79 -17.42 -48.46
CA GLU A 288 1.87 -18.10 -47.54
C GLU A 288 2.62 -18.68 -46.34
N GLN A 289 3.75 -19.34 -46.56
CA GLN A 289 4.57 -19.87 -45.47
C GLN A 289 5.13 -18.75 -44.57
N SER A 290 5.58 -17.64 -45.16
CA SER A 290 6.07 -16.49 -44.41
C SER A 290 4.98 -15.87 -43.54
N ILE A 291 3.78 -15.69 -44.11
CA ILE A 291 2.59 -15.21 -43.39
C ILE A 291 2.22 -16.16 -42.26
N GLN A 292 2.24 -17.48 -42.49
CA GLN A 292 1.95 -18.48 -41.48
C GLN A 292 2.94 -18.40 -40.31
N ASN A 293 4.24 -18.28 -40.61
CA ASN A 293 5.27 -18.12 -39.58
C ASN A 293 5.06 -16.84 -38.76
N VAL A 294 4.68 -15.73 -39.40
CA VAL A 294 4.35 -14.47 -38.71
C VAL A 294 3.13 -14.65 -37.81
N LEU A 295 2.05 -15.27 -38.31
CA LEU A 295 0.84 -15.53 -37.53
C LEU A 295 1.12 -16.40 -36.30
N GLU A 296 1.95 -17.43 -36.43
CA GLU A 296 2.37 -18.27 -35.31
C GLU A 296 3.14 -17.48 -34.25
N ARG A 297 4.06 -16.59 -34.66
CA ARG A 297 4.76 -15.68 -33.74
C ARG A 297 3.80 -14.75 -33.02
N PHE A 298 2.82 -14.17 -33.74
CA PHE A 298 1.78 -13.32 -33.15
C PHE A 298 0.92 -14.07 -32.13
N GLN A 299 0.47 -15.29 -32.45
CA GLN A 299 -0.31 -16.13 -31.55
C GLN A 299 0.49 -16.47 -30.30
N SER A 300 1.77 -16.81 -30.45
CA SER A 300 2.67 -17.09 -29.31
C SER A 300 2.83 -15.88 -28.39
N ILE A 301 3.11 -14.69 -28.93
CA ILE A 301 3.23 -13.45 -28.14
C ILE A 301 1.92 -13.12 -27.44
N THR A 302 0.80 -13.18 -28.17
CA THR A 302 -0.52 -12.87 -27.62
C THR A 302 -0.92 -13.85 -26.52
N GLY A 303 -0.60 -15.14 -26.69
CA GLY A 303 -0.81 -16.17 -25.67
C GLY A 303 -0.02 -15.89 -24.39
N ARG A 304 1.27 -15.57 -24.51
CA ARG A 304 2.14 -15.22 -23.37
C ARG A 304 1.66 -13.95 -22.65
N LEU A 305 1.22 -12.94 -23.40
CA LEU A 305 0.64 -11.72 -22.83
C LEU A 305 -0.67 -11.99 -22.09
N ALA A 306 -1.53 -12.87 -22.63
CA ALA A 306 -2.78 -13.26 -21.98
C ALA A 306 -2.53 -14.02 -20.67
N GLU A 307 -1.59 -14.98 -20.68
CA GLU A 307 -1.17 -15.71 -19.48
C GLU A 307 -0.60 -14.77 -18.41
N SER A 308 0.28 -13.83 -18.82
CA SER A 308 0.83 -12.83 -17.90
C SER A 308 -0.23 -11.89 -17.33
N ALA A 309 -1.21 -11.49 -18.14
CA ALA A 309 -2.32 -10.66 -17.67
C ALA A 309 -3.19 -11.38 -16.64
N ASP A 310 -3.40 -12.70 -16.79
CA ASP A 310 -4.14 -13.51 -15.82
C ASP A 310 -3.36 -13.67 -14.51
N LEU A 311 -2.05 -13.95 -14.58
CA LEU A 311 -1.16 -13.98 -13.42
C LEU A 311 -1.15 -12.63 -12.67
N LEU A 312 -0.96 -11.52 -13.40
CA LEU A 312 -1.02 -10.16 -12.84
C LEU A 312 -2.33 -9.89 -12.10
N LYS A 313 -3.44 -10.36 -12.66
CA LYS A 313 -4.76 -10.21 -12.05
C LYS A 313 -4.89 -11.04 -10.78
N GLN A 314 -4.45 -12.29 -10.80
CA GLN A 314 -4.48 -13.18 -9.63
C GLN A 314 -3.62 -12.65 -8.49
N GLU A 315 -2.38 -12.25 -8.77
CA GLU A 315 -1.48 -11.66 -7.78
C GLU A 315 -2.00 -10.32 -7.26
N SER A 316 -2.64 -9.50 -8.11
CA SER A 316 -3.29 -8.27 -7.66
C SER A 316 -4.40 -8.52 -6.63
N PHE A 317 -5.16 -9.61 -6.77
CA PHE A 317 -6.14 -10.01 -5.75
C PHE A 317 -5.46 -10.49 -4.47
N GLY A 318 -4.40 -11.30 -4.57
CA GLY A 318 -3.63 -11.77 -3.40
C GLY A 318 -3.02 -10.61 -2.61
N ILE A 319 -2.40 -9.65 -3.30
CA ILE A 319 -1.85 -8.44 -2.68
C ILE A 319 -2.95 -7.60 -2.01
N ARG A 320 -4.13 -7.49 -2.64
CA ARG A 320 -5.25 -6.75 -2.05
C ARG A 320 -5.75 -7.39 -0.75
N ASP A 321 -5.81 -8.71 -0.71
CA ASP A 321 -6.21 -9.46 0.49
C ASP A 321 -5.20 -9.22 1.62
N GLU A 322 -3.91 -9.38 1.32
CA GLU A 322 -2.82 -9.12 2.26
C GLU A 322 -2.83 -7.67 2.78
N MET A 323 -3.10 -6.69 1.92
CA MET A 323 -3.24 -5.28 2.31
C MET A 323 -4.44 -5.05 3.23
N THR A 324 -5.53 -5.79 3.03
CA THR A 324 -6.71 -5.73 3.91
C THR A 324 -6.36 -6.26 5.29
N GLU A 325 -5.61 -7.35 5.38
CA GLU A 325 -5.12 -7.89 6.65
C GLU A 325 -4.13 -6.93 7.34
N VAL A 326 -3.25 -6.26 6.59
CA VAL A 326 -2.36 -5.21 7.13
C VAL A 326 -3.17 -4.08 7.77
N LEU A 327 -4.25 -3.62 7.13
CA LEU A 327 -5.12 -2.58 7.69
C LEU A 327 -5.80 -3.00 8.99
N VAL A 328 -6.21 -4.26 9.09
CA VAL A 328 -6.76 -4.82 10.34
C VAL A 328 -5.68 -4.86 11.41
N ASN A 329 -4.49 -5.34 11.08
CA ASN A 329 -3.40 -5.43 12.04
C ASN A 329 -3.02 -4.04 12.59
N LEU A 330 -2.99 -2.99 11.77
CA LEU A 330 -2.69 -1.61 12.20
C LEU A 330 -3.61 -1.06 13.31
N GLN A 331 -4.77 -1.68 13.56
CA GLN A 331 -5.64 -1.32 14.69
C GLN A 331 -4.95 -1.49 16.06
N PHE A 332 -3.87 -2.26 16.15
CA PHE A 332 -3.06 -2.36 17.38
C PHE A 332 -2.61 -0.96 17.87
N GLN A 333 -2.37 -0.01 16.96
CA GLN A 333 -1.92 1.34 17.30
C GLN A 333 -2.97 2.10 18.12
N ASP A 334 -4.25 1.98 17.75
CA ASP A 334 -5.34 2.59 18.50
C ASP A 334 -5.44 1.95 19.90
N ARG A 335 -5.39 0.62 19.96
CA ARG A 335 -5.41 -0.13 21.23
C ARG A 335 -4.27 0.27 22.17
N VAL A 336 -3.03 0.32 21.68
CA VAL A 336 -1.85 0.76 22.45
C VAL A 336 -2.02 2.19 22.92
N SER A 337 -2.52 3.09 22.06
CA SER A 337 -2.76 4.48 22.41
C SER A 337 -3.79 4.62 23.53
N GLN A 338 -4.87 3.83 23.51
CA GLN A 338 -5.88 3.79 24.58
C GLN A 338 -5.29 3.26 25.90
N ILE A 339 -4.46 2.22 25.86
CA ILE A 339 -3.82 1.69 27.07
C ILE A 339 -2.90 2.72 27.71
N LEU A 340 -2.05 3.36 26.91
CA LEU A 340 -1.12 4.38 27.40
C LEU A 340 -1.84 5.64 27.86
N ALA A 341 -2.92 6.05 27.19
CA ALA A 341 -3.76 7.16 27.64
C ALA A 341 -4.37 6.86 29.01
N HIS A 342 -4.94 5.67 29.22
CA HIS A 342 -5.47 5.30 30.53
C HIS A 342 -4.38 5.27 31.60
N VAL A 343 -3.19 4.72 31.32
CA VAL A 343 -2.08 4.73 32.28
C VAL A 343 -1.68 6.16 32.64
N ARG A 344 -1.52 7.04 31.64
CA ARG A 344 -1.22 8.47 31.85
C ARG A 344 -2.30 9.14 32.70
N ASP A 345 -3.57 9.02 32.32
CA ASP A 345 -4.67 9.70 33.00
C ASP A 345 -4.81 9.24 34.46
N ASN A 346 -4.50 7.96 34.74
CA ASN A 346 -4.45 7.43 36.11
C ASN A 346 -3.24 7.98 36.90
N ILE A 347 -2.07 8.13 36.28
CA ILE A 347 -0.90 8.76 36.90
C ILE A 347 -1.18 10.25 37.19
N ASP A 348 -1.75 10.98 36.22
CA ASP A 348 -2.11 12.40 36.36
C ASP A 348 -3.15 12.59 37.48
N SER A 349 -4.13 11.68 37.55
CA SER A 349 -5.10 11.67 38.65
C SER A 349 -4.41 11.47 40.00
N LEU A 350 -3.45 10.54 40.12
CA LEU A 350 -2.72 10.33 41.38
C LEU A 350 -1.87 11.55 41.73
N HIS A 351 -1.18 12.11 40.74
CA HIS A 351 -0.37 13.31 40.90
C HIS A 351 -1.21 14.50 41.40
N ALA A 352 -2.40 14.72 40.83
CA ALA A 352 -3.31 15.77 41.28
C ALA A 352 -3.74 15.58 42.75
N HIS A 353 -4.05 14.34 43.16
CA HIS A 353 -4.38 14.05 44.56
C HIS A 353 -3.19 14.28 45.49
N LEU A 354 -1.96 13.89 45.09
CA LEU A 354 -0.75 14.13 45.87
C LEU A 354 -0.44 15.62 46.00
N LEU A 355 -0.64 16.39 44.93
CA LEU A 355 -0.45 17.84 44.94
C LEU A 355 -1.45 18.52 45.89
N GLN A 356 -2.73 18.12 45.83
CA GLN A 356 -3.75 18.62 46.76
C GLN A 356 -3.42 18.29 48.21
N ALA A 357 -3.01 17.06 48.49
CA ALA A 357 -2.59 16.63 49.83
C ALA A 357 -1.35 17.40 50.33
N SER A 358 -0.43 17.78 49.44
CA SER A 358 0.74 18.59 49.79
C SER A 358 0.41 20.05 50.10
N GLN A 359 -0.62 20.61 49.46
CA GLN A 359 -1.01 22.02 49.61
C GLN A 359 -1.92 22.26 50.82
N SER A 360 -2.62 21.22 51.31
CA SER A 360 -3.50 21.32 52.49
C SER A 360 -3.15 20.24 53.53
N PRO A 361 -2.03 20.36 54.27
CA PRO A 361 -1.57 19.33 55.22
C PRO A 361 -2.51 19.10 56.41
N ASP A 362 -3.32 20.11 56.77
CA ASP A 362 -4.31 20.04 57.86
C ASP A 362 -5.62 19.35 57.44
N GLU A 363 -5.89 19.22 56.13
CA GLU A 363 -7.00 18.41 55.63
C GLU A 363 -6.48 17.00 55.30
N ALA A 364 -6.81 16.03 56.16
CA ALA A 364 -6.51 14.64 55.90
C ALA A 364 -7.26 14.14 54.66
N VAL A 365 -6.64 14.22 53.48
CA VAL A 365 -7.15 13.59 52.27
C VAL A 365 -6.97 12.08 52.42
N ALA A 366 -8.04 11.39 52.81
CA ALA A 366 -8.07 9.92 52.88
C ALA A 366 -8.21 9.35 51.46
N ILE A 367 -7.22 8.56 51.02
CA ILE A 367 -7.29 7.84 49.76
C ILE A 367 -7.43 6.35 50.06
N ASP A 368 -8.56 5.76 49.67
CA ASP A 368 -8.78 4.33 49.80
C ASP A 368 -8.21 3.60 48.57
N ALA A 369 -7.19 2.75 48.80
CA ALA A 369 -6.53 1.98 47.76
C ALA A 369 -7.50 1.07 46.97
N ARG A 370 -8.51 0.48 47.63
CA ARG A 370 -9.47 -0.39 46.95
C ARG A 370 -10.39 0.40 46.04
N GLN A 371 -10.86 1.57 46.50
CA GLN A 371 -11.69 2.45 45.67
C GLN A 371 -10.90 3.03 44.50
N TRP A 372 -9.62 3.34 44.74
CA TRP A 372 -8.70 3.79 43.69
C TRP A 372 -8.56 2.74 42.58
N LEU A 373 -8.21 1.50 42.95
CA LEU A 373 -8.07 0.39 42.01
C LEU A 373 -9.40 0.09 41.29
N ALA A 374 -10.53 0.06 42.00
CA ALA A 374 -11.84 -0.12 41.35
C ALA A 374 -12.16 0.98 40.32
N ARG A 375 -11.79 2.24 40.62
CA ARG A 375 -11.95 3.35 39.67
C ARG A 375 -11.03 3.18 38.46
N MET A 376 -9.77 2.81 38.67
CA MET A 376 -8.85 2.49 37.57
C MET A 376 -9.46 1.42 36.64
N GLU A 377 -9.97 0.31 37.19
CA GLU A 377 -10.60 -0.76 36.41
C GLU A 377 -11.82 -0.29 35.60
N SER A 378 -12.63 0.60 36.18
CA SER A 378 -13.82 1.14 35.51
C SER A 378 -13.52 2.02 34.29
N THR A 379 -12.31 2.59 34.23
CA THR A 379 -11.88 3.42 33.08
C THR A 379 -11.41 2.60 31.87
N TYR A 380 -11.23 1.29 32.02
CA TYR A 380 -10.69 0.48 30.93
C TYR A 380 -11.72 0.17 29.86
N ALA A 381 -11.33 0.39 28.61
CA ALA A 381 -12.14 0.10 27.44
C ALA A 381 -12.06 -1.39 27.06
N THR A 382 -10.92 -2.04 27.29
CA THR A 382 -10.65 -3.39 26.79
C THR A 382 -10.67 -4.45 27.89
N ASP A 383 -11.08 -5.68 27.53
CA ASP A 383 -11.04 -6.82 28.46
C ASP A 383 -9.63 -7.18 28.91
N GLU A 384 -8.64 -7.00 28.04
CA GLU A 384 -7.26 -7.27 28.39
C GLU A 384 -6.77 -6.38 29.52
N GLN A 385 -7.05 -5.06 29.47
CA GLN A 385 -6.69 -4.14 30.56
C GLN A 385 -7.30 -4.58 31.89
N ARG A 386 -8.56 -5.06 31.89
CA ARG A 386 -9.22 -5.62 33.08
C ARG A 386 -8.52 -6.87 33.58
N ARG A 387 -8.15 -7.79 32.69
CA ARG A 387 -7.41 -9.03 33.06
C ARG A 387 -6.03 -8.72 33.64
N THR A 388 -5.26 -7.83 33.00
CA THR A 388 -3.94 -7.42 33.48
C THR A 388 -4.02 -6.77 34.86
N HIS A 389 -5.08 -5.98 35.12
CA HIS A 389 -5.36 -5.41 36.43
C HIS A 389 -5.64 -6.49 37.48
N ARG A 390 -6.50 -7.47 37.16
CA ARG A 390 -6.82 -8.59 38.06
C ARG A 390 -5.67 -9.58 38.25
N GLY A 391 -4.61 -9.48 37.43
CA GLY A 391 -3.47 -10.39 37.47
C GLY A 391 -3.74 -11.73 36.78
N GLU A 392 -4.73 -11.81 35.90
CA GLU A 392 -5.06 -12.99 35.12
C GLU A 392 -4.07 -13.16 33.95
N SER A 393 -3.45 -14.33 33.82
CA SER A 393 -2.46 -14.63 32.76
C SER A 393 -3.11 -14.86 31.40
N ALA A 394 -2.40 -14.47 30.33
CA ALA A 394 -2.80 -14.60 28.92
C ALA A 394 -3.06 -16.04 28.42
N ALA A 395 -2.90 -17.09 29.24
CA ALA A 395 -3.04 -18.49 28.83
C ALA A 395 -4.48 -18.92 28.48
N GLN A 396 -5.49 -18.08 28.73
CA GLN A 396 -6.90 -18.31 28.35
C GLN A 396 -7.25 -17.55 27.06
N GLN A 397 -6.43 -17.67 26.01
CA GLN A 397 -6.63 -16.91 24.76
C GLN A 397 -7.45 -17.66 23.70
N ASN A 398 -7.81 -18.92 23.93
CA ASN A 398 -8.27 -19.78 22.83
C ASN A 398 -9.79 -19.89 22.64
N SER A 399 -10.59 -18.91 23.08
CA SER A 399 -12.03 -18.90 22.81
C SER A 399 -12.64 -17.50 23.04
N GLN A 400 -13.12 -16.91 21.95
CA GLN A 400 -14.25 -15.98 21.87
C GLN A 400 -14.02 -14.46 21.96
N GLU A 401 -14.55 -13.82 20.90
CA GLU A 401 -15.06 -12.46 20.78
C GLU A 401 -14.08 -11.29 20.64
N ILE A 402 -13.72 -11.05 19.38
CA ILE A 402 -13.61 -9.70 18.83
C ILE A 402 -14.98 -9.04 19.01
N THR A 403 -15.15 -8.26 20.08
CA THR A 403 -16.29 -7.35 20.21
C THR A 403 -15.99 -6.12 19.38
N PHE A 404 -16.64 -6.00 18.22
CA PHE A 404 -16.66 -4.76 17.45
C PHE A 404 -17.45 -3.71 18.23
N PHE A 405 -16.85 -2.54 18.45
CA PHE A 405 -17.55 -1.31 18.82
C PHE A 405 -17.44 -0.31 17.67
#